data_AF-A0A5N8Z395-F1
#
_entry.id   AF-A0A5N8Z395-F1
#
_cell.length_a   1.000
_cell.length_b   1.000
_cell.length_c   1.000
_cell.angle_alpha   90.00
_cell.angle_beta   90.00
_cell.angle_gamma   90.00
#
_symmetry.space_group_name_H-M   'P 1'
#
loop_
_entity.id
_entity.type
_entity.pdbx_description
1 polymer ?
#
loop_
_entity_poly.entity_id
_entity_poly.type
_entity_poly.pdbx_seq_one_letter_code
_entity_poly.pdbx_strand_id
1 'polypeptide(L)' 'MDLIVETPRLAGPGETAEGTRFYTTPGGKGGNQAVAAARIAESPGSVKMVGRVGDDAFGEQM' A
#
# COMPACT_ATOMS: atom_id res chain seq x y z
N MET A 1 -4.56 -0.35 3.08
CA MET A 1 -3.66 -1.51 3.01
C MET A 1 -3.75 -2.09 1.61
N ASP A 2 -2.61 -2.30 0.96
CA ASP A 2 -2.53 -3.02 -0.31
C ASP A 2 -2.26 -4.50 0.01
N LEU A 3 -3.01 -5.40 -0.64
CA LEU A 3 -2.83 -6.84 -0.53
C LEU A 3 -2.21 -7.34 -1.84
N ILE A 4 -0.99 -7.85 -1.76
CA ILE A 4 -0.18 -8.13 -2.94
C ILE A 4 0.09 -9.62 -3.01
N VAL A 5 -0.22 -10.20 -4.18
CA VAL A 5 0.17 -11.57 -4.55
C VAL A 5 1.10 -11.46 -5.75
N GLU A 6 2.31 -12.01 -5.62
CA GLU A 6 3.21 -12.21 -6.75
C GLU A 6 2.82 -13.49 -7.47
N THR A 7 2.77 -13.43 -8.80
CA THR A 7 2.46 -14.57 -9.67
C THR A 7 3.23 -14.42 -10.99
N PRO A 8 3.62 -15.51 -11.66
CA PRO A 8 4.34 -15.43 -12.93
C PRO A 8 3.58 -14.71 -14.04
N ARG A 9 2.23 -14.70 -13.98
CA ARG A 9 1.35 -13.96 -14.90
C ARG A 9 0.00 -13.68 -14.26
N LEU A 10 -0.74 -12.73 -14.82
CA LEU A 10 -2.14 -12.53 -14.46
C LEU A 10 -2.99 -13.77 -14.81
N ALA A 11 -3.93 -14.09 -13.94
CA ALA A 11 -4.92 -15.13 -14.17
C ALA A 11 -5.85 -14.73 -15.33
N GLY A 12 -6.19 -15.71 -16.18
CA GLY A 12 -7.21 -15.51 -17.21
C GLY A 12 -8.64 -15.53 -16.63
N PRO A 13 -9.66 -15.16 -17.41
CA PRO A 13 -11.05 -15.27 -16.99
C PRO A 13 -11.41 -16.71 -16.57
N GLY A 14 -11.91 -16.88 -15.35
CA GLY A 14 -12.33 -18.18 -14.81
C GLY A 14 -11.20 -19.09 -14.31
N GLU A 15 -9.95 -18.65 -14.39
CA GLU A 15 -8.80 -19.41 -13.93
C GLU A 15 -8.48 -19.14 -12.45
N THR A 16 -8.10 -20.18 -11.72
CA THR A 16 -7.41 -20.06 -10.42
C THR A 16 -5.91 -20.22 -10.66
N ALA A 17 -5.12 -19.20 -10.34
CA ALA A 17 -3.66 -19.24 -10.46
C ALA A 17 -2.99 -19.30 -9.07
N GLU A 18 -1.93 -20.09 -8.96
CA GLU A 18 -1.10 -20.13 -7.75
C GLU A 18 -0.19 -18.90 -7.66
N GLY A 19 -0.10 -18.31 -6.47
CA GLY A 19 0.82 -17.23 -6.17
C GLY A 19 2.13 -17.75 -5.60
N THR A 20 3.24 -17.07 -5.89
CA THR A 20 4.57 -17.41 -5.36
C THR A 20 4.86 -16.72 -4.03
N ARG A 21 4.17 -15.61 -3.74
CA ARG A 21 4.33 -14.84 -2.50
C ARG A 21 3.09 -14.01 -2.22
N PHE A 22 2.72 -13.91 -0.94
CA PHE A 22 1.70 -12.98 -0.46
C PHE A 22 2.30 -12.05 0.61
N TYR A 23 1.96 -10.77 0.55
CA TYR A 23 2.34 -9.80 1.58
C TYR A 23 1.42 -8.56 1.54
N THR A 24 1.49 -7.79 2.62
CA THR A 24 0.73 -6.56 2.81
C THR A 24 1.66 -5.36 2.98
N THR A 25 1.22 -4.19 2.53
CA THR A 25 1.93 -2.92 2.72
C THR A 25 0.94 -1.77 2.83
N PRO A 26 1.22 -0.72 3.62
CA PRO A 26 0.52 0.55 3.50
C PRO A 26 0.54 1.03 2.04
N GLY A 27 -0.55 1.66 1.62
CA GLY A 27 -0.77 2.01 0.21
C GLY A 27 -1.72 3.16 0.03
N GLY A 28 -2.34 3.23 -1.15
CA GLY A 28 -3.22 4.32 -1.55
C GLY A 28 -2.47 5.53 -2.12
N LYS A 29 -3.02 6.13 -3.18
CA LYS A 29 -2.34 7.18 -3.95
C LYS A 29 -1.87 8.36 -3.08
N GLY A 30 -2.73 8.84 -2.17
CA GLY A 30 -2.40 9.92 -1.24
C GLY A 30 -1.30 9.55 -0.25
N GLY A 31 -1.39 8.38 0.38
CA GLY A 31 -0.36 7.89 1.31
C GLY A 31 0.99 7.69 0.61
N ASN A 32 0.99 7.06 -0.56
CA ASN A 32 2.19 6.85 -1.37
C ASN A 32 2.86 8.17 -1.78
N GLN A 33 2.06 9.18 -2.18
CA GLN A 33 2.60 10.50 -2.51
C GLN A 33 3.14 11.24 -1.27
N ALA A 34 2.44 11.18 -0.13
CA ALA A 34 2.92 11.78 1.11
C ALA A 34 4.25 11.17 1.59
N VAL A 35 4.39 9.85 1.51
CA VAL A 35 5.65 9.14 1.81
C VAL A 35 6.74 9.53 0.81
N ALA A 36 6.44 9.58 -0.49
CA ALA A 36 7.40 10.00 -1.50
C ALA A 36 7.90 11.43 -1.26
N ALA A 37 7.00 12.36 -0.96
CA ALA A 37 7.32 13.75 -0.61
C ALA A 37 8.18 13.81 0.66
N ALA A 38 7.84 13.05 1.70
CA ALA A 38 8.60 13.03 2.96
C ALA A 38 10.03 12.50 2.78
N ARG A 39 10.25 11.57 1.85
CA ARG A 39 11.58 11.01 1.55
C ARG A 39 12.52 12.01 0.86
N ILE A 40 11.98 12.94 0.08
CA ILE A 40 12.77 13.95 -0.65
C ILE A 40 12.83 15.30 0.07
N ALA A 41 12.06 15.49 1.14
CA ALA A 41 12.04 16.73 1.87
C ALA A 41 13.34 16.93 2.66
N GLU A 42 13.90 18.15 2.60
CA GLU A 42 15.16 18.50 3.27
C GLU A 42 15.06 18.47 4.80
N SER A 43 13.86 18.78 5.32
CA SER A 43 13.58 18.84 6.75
C SER A 43 12.58 17.76 7.17
N PRO A 44 12.90 16.94 8.19
CA PRO A 44 11.96 15.98 8.77
C PRO A 44 10.65 16.63 9.20
N GLY A 45 9.52 15.95 8.98
CA GLY A 45 8.21 16.40 9.46
C GLY A 45 7.55 17.55 8.67
N SER A 46 8.17 18.01 7.59
CA SER A 46 7.66 19.05 6.67
C SER A 46 6.45 18.61 5.83
N VAL A 47 6.14 17.31 5.78
CA VAL A 47 4.99 16.75 5.08
C VAL A 47 3.94 16.31 6.08
N LYS A 48 2.68 16.68 5.84
CA LYS A 48 1.52 16.23 6.61
C LYS A 48 0.54 15.55 5.66
N MET A 49 0.03 14.39 6.07
CA MET A 49 -1.02 13.67 5.36
C MET A 49 -2.35 13.92 6.07
N VAL A 50 -3.37 14.32 5.31
CA VAL A 50 -4.75 14.46 5.81
C VAL A 50 -5.60 13.41 5.09
N GLY A 51 -6.26 12.55 5.85
CA GLY A 51 -7.05 11.45 5.31
C GLY A 51 -7.90 10.79 6.40
N ARG A 52 -8.53 9.67 6.04
CA ARG A 52 -9.25 8.81 6.98
C ARG A 52 -8.78 7.37 6.82
N VAL A 53 -8.71 6.67 7.93
CA VAL A 53 -8.50 5.22 8.00
C VAL A 53 -9.72 4.58 8.65
N GLY A 54 -9.89 3.27 8.45
CA GLY A 54 -10.94 2.50 9.13
C GLY A 54 -10.61 2.26 10.61
N ASP A 55 -11.63 1.90 11.39
CA ASP A 55 -11.46 1.40 12.76
C ASP A 55 -11.31 -0.13 12.72
N ASP A 56 -10.20 -0.58 12.14
CA ASP A 56 -9.88 -1.98 11.93
C ASP A 56 -8.37 -2.22 12.04
N ALA A 57 -7.97 -3.50 12.02
CA ALA A 57 -6.57 -3.91 12.17
C ALA A 57 -5.64 -3.36 11.08
N PHE A 58 -6.17 -3.01 9.90
CA PHE A 58 -5.37 -2.33 8.88
C PHE A 58 -5.27 -0.83 9.16
N GLY A 59 -6.33 -0.21 9.67
CA GLY A 59 -6.30 1.19 10.12
C GLY A 59 -5.29 1.45 11.23
N GLU A 60 -5.14 0.52 12.18
CA GLU A 60 -4.13 0.61 13.26
C GLU A 60 -2.67 0.55 12.75
N GLN A 61 -2.44 0.01 11.55
CA GLN A 61 -1.11 -0.15 10.95
C GLN A 61 -0.70 1.01 10.02
N MET A 62 -1.53 2.04 9.90
CA MET A 62 -1.37 3.15 8.94
C MET A 62 -0.80 4.43 9.56
#